data_AF-A0A851THW8-F1
#
_entry.id   AF-A0A851THW8-F1
#
_cell.length_a   1.000
_cell.length_b   1.000
_cell.length_c   1.000
_cell.angle_alpha   90.00
_cell.angle_beta   90.00
_cell.angle_gamma   90.00
#
_symmetry.space_group_name_H-M   'P 1'
#
loop_
_entity.id
_entity.type
_entity.pdbx_description
1 polymer ?
#
loop_
_entity_poly.entity_id
_entity_poly.type
_entity_poly.pdbx_seq_one_letter_code
_entity_poly.pdbx_strand_id
1 'polypeptide(L)'
;QLHHYQSHVEIFTFQPDKPSKELAELAMFLAQVAHCYPEHMANFPQQLKELLSYHHTVLDTDLRMTFCKALILLRNKNLINPTSLLELFFQLLRCHDKLLRKTLYTHIVTDIKNINAKHKNNKINTTLQNFMYTMLRDSNPTAAKISLDVMIELYRRNIWNDAKTVNVITTACFSKVTKVLVASLKFFLGRDEDENPDSDSESEVGFVVKSFVLSTCSFRRKEERKKERKKNFFLSFLIQKQKKKRKPEVFNFSAIHLIHDPQDFAEKLLKQLENCKERFEVKMMFMDLISRLVGIHELFLFNFYPFVQRFLQPHQREVTKILLFAAQASHQLVPPEIIQSVLMTIANNFVTDKNSGEVMTVG
;
A
#
# COMPACT_ATOMS: atom_id res chain seq x y z
N GLN A 1 1.19 -14.23 41.28
CA GLN A 1 1.42 -13.91 39.86
C GLN A 1 1.33 -12.41 39.57
N LEU A 2 0.22 -11.72 39.84
CA LEU A 2 0.13 -10.26 39.63
C LEU A 2 1.16 -9.46 40.46
N HIS A 3 1.28 -9.74 41.76
CA HIS A 3 2.32 -9.12 42.60
C HIS A 3 3.74 -9.44 42.14
N HIS A 4 3.96 -10.67 41.67
CA HIS A 4 5.25 -11.09 41.11
C HIS A 4 5.59 -10.28 39.84
N TYR A 5 4.61 -10.06 38.96
CA TYR A 5 4.75 -9.17 37.81
C TYR A 5 5.07 -7.73 38.25
N GLN A 6 4.38 -7.18 39.26
CA GLN A 6 4.64 -5.83 39.76
C GLN A 6 6.08 -5.67 40.27
N SER A 7 6.56 -6.61 41.08
CA SER A 7 7.95 -6.60 41.56
C SER A 7 8.96 -6.69 40.41
N HIS A 8 8.70 -7.53 39.40
CA HIS A 8 9.55 -7.61 38.22
C HIS A 8 9.52 -6.35 37.36
N VAL A 9 8.37 -5.67 37.25
CA VAL A 9 8.25 -4.38 36.57
C VAL A 9 9.05 -3.31 37.29
N GLU A 10 8.97 -3.24 38.62
CA GLU A 10 9.77 -2.29 39.42
C GLU A 10 11.26 -2.53 39.22
N ILE A 11 11.72 -3.78 39.33
CA ILE A 11 13.13 -4.15 39.04
C ILE A 11 13.51 -3.76 37.61
N PHE A 12 12.63 -4.00 36.65
CA PHE A 12 12.86 -3.65 35.25
C PHE A 12 12.95 -2.14 35.01
N THR A 13 12.18 -1.31 35.73
CA THR A 13 12.31 0.16 35.63
C THR A 13 13.68 0.67 36.07
N PHE A 14 14.37 -0.04 36.98
CA PHE A 14 15.74 0.28 37.36
C PHE A 14 16.80 -0.24 36.37
N GLN A 15 16.52 -1.34 35.65
CA GLN A 15 17.44 -1.95 34.68
C GLN A 15 16.71 -2.38 33.39
N PRO A 16 16.33 -1.43 32.52
CA PRO A 16 15.50 -1.72 31.34
C PRO A 16 16.24 -2.41 30.17
N ASP A 17 17.57 -2.49 30.25
CA ASP A 17 18.43 -3.05 29.20
C ASP A 17 18.56 -4.59 29.30
N LYS A 18 18.20 -5.19 30.44
CA LYS A 18 18.35 -6.63 30.64
C LYS A 18 17.15 -7.40 30.08
N PRO A 19 17.37 -8.45 29.28
CA PRO A 19 16.29 -9.33 28.84
C PRO A 19 15.74 -10.11 30.04
N SER A 20 14.43 -10.04 30.26
CA SER A 20 13.75 -10.82 31.30
C SER A 20 12.71 -11.75 30.69
N LYS A 21 13.03 -13.05 30.64
CA LYS A 21 12.11 -14.09 30.14
C LYS A 21 10.91 -14.27 31.08
N GLU A 22 11.15 -14.22 32.39
CA GLU A 22 10.09 -14.32 33.39
C GLU A 22 9.07 -13.20 33.24
N LEU A 23 9.53 -11.95 33.04
CA LEU A 23 8.62 -10.82 32.82
C LEU A 23 7.80 -10.99 31.52
N ALA A 24 8.41 -11.53 30.46
CA ALA A 24 7.73 -11.83 29.20
C ALA A 24 6.62 -12.88 29.39
N GLU A 25 6.91 -13.98 30.08
CA GLU A 25 5.95 -15.05 30.38
C GLU A 25 4.81 -14.56 31.28
N LEU A 26 5.13 -13.81 32.33
CA LEU A 26 4.16 -13.21 33.24
C LEU A 26 3.25 -12.23 32.51
N ALA A 27 3.80 -11.34 31.68
CA ALA A 27 3.01 -10.39 30.91
C ALA A 27 2.05 -11.09 29.94
N MET A 28 2.50 -12.15 29.27
CA MET A 28 1.65 -12.93 28.36
C MET A 28 0.56 -13.69 29.11
N PHE A 29 0.90 -14.34 30.23
CA PHE A 29 -0.06 -15.03 31.08
C PHE A 29 -1.14 -14.07 31.60
N LEU A 30 -0.73 -12.92 32.13
CA LEU A 30 -1.63 -11.88 32.61
C LEU A 30 -2.54 -11.35 31.49
N ALA A 31 -2.03 -11.14 30.28
CA ALA A 31 -2.85 -10.75 29.14
C ALA A 31 -3.91 -11.81 28.77
N GLN A 32 -3.56 -13.10 28.86
CA GLN A 32 -4.50 -14.18 28.63
C GLN A 32 -5.60 -14.22 29.70
N VAL A 33 -5.27 -14.00 30.96
CA VAL A 33 -6.20 -14.13 32.09
C VAL A 33 -6.97 -12.82 32.38
N ALA A 34 -6.54 -11.68 31.83
CA ALA A 34 -7.11 -10.36 32.11
C ALA A 34 -8.64 -10.24 31.99
N HIS A 35 -9.24 -10.94 31.01
CA HIS A 35 -10.70 -10.95 30.83
C HIS A 35 -11.49 -11.62 31.97
N CYS A 36 -10.87 -12.52 32.73
CA CYS A 36 -11.52 -13.20 33.86
C CYS A 36 -11.52 -12.34 35.12
N TYR A 37 -10.62 -11.36 35.24
CA TYR A 37 -10.46 -10.53 36.44
C TYR A 37 -10.37 -9.03 36.07
N PRO A 38 -11.46 -8.42 35.59
CA PRO A 38 -11.45 -7.03 35.11
C PRO A 38 -11.10 -6.02 36.20
N GLU A 39 -11.51 -6.25 37.45
CA GLU A 39 -11.27 -5.31 38.57
C GLU A 39 -9.79 -5.21 38.95
N HIS A 40 -9.11 -6.35 39.08
CA HIS A 40 -7.68 -6.39 39.46
C HIS A 40 -6.74 -6.03 38.31
N MET A 41 -7.22 -6.13 37.05
CA MET A 41 -6.40 -5.96 35.86
C MET A 41 -6.63 -4.64 35.14
N ALA A 42 -7.39 -3.70 35.71
CA ALA A 42 -7.69 -2.41 35.10
C ALA A 42 -6.43 -1.58 34.77
N ASN A 43 -5.42 -1.62 35.64
CA ASN A 43 -4.18 -0.85 35.48
C ASN A 43 -3.13 -1.53 34.58
N PHE A 44 -3.26 -2.83 34.36
CA PHE A 44 -2.26 -3.62 33.63
C PHE A 44 -2.05 -3.16 32.17
N PRO A 45 -3.10 -2.90 31.36
CA PRO A 45 -2.92 -2.35 30.01
C PRO A 45 -2.22 -1.00 29.99
N GLN A 46 -2.46 -0.14 30.98
CA GLN A 46 -1.86 1.18 31.06
C GLN A 46 -0.37 1.08 31.42
N GLN A 47 -0.01 0.22 32.38
CA GLN A 47 1.38 -0.05 32.73
C GLN A 47 2.19 -0.57 31.53
N LEU A 48 1.64 -1.53 30.77
CA LEU A 48 2.30 -2.03 29.56
C LEU A 48 2.50 -0.95 28.49
N LYS A 49 1.52 -0.05 28.33
CA LYS A 49 1.65 1.09 27.40
C LYS A 49 2.75 2.05 27.84
N GLU A 50 2.80 2.39 29.11
CA GLU A 50 3.82 3.30 29.67
C GLU A 50 5.23 2.70 29.54
N LEU A 51 5.40 1.43 29.90
CA LEU A 51 6.68 0.73 29.76
C LEU A 51 7.18 0.74 28.31
N LEU A 52 6.29 0.47 27.35
CA LEU A 52 6.63 0.56 25.94
C LEU A 52 6.91 2.00 25.51
N SER A 53 6.11 2.98 25.93
CA SER A 53 6.29 4.38 25.53
C SER A 53 7.58 5.00 26.08
N TYR A 54 8.02 4.65 27.29
CA TYR A 54 9.24 5.22 27.89
C TYR A 54 10.51 4.47 27.47
N HIS A 55 10.44 3.16 27.28
CA HIS A 55 11.64 2.33 27.06
C HIS A 55 11.72 1.67 25.68
N HIS A 56 10.92 2.09 24.69
CA HIS A 56 10.88 1.42 23.37
C HIS A 56 12.23 1.31 22.65
N THR A 57 13.20 2.19 22.90
CA THR A 57 14.54 2.13 22.30
C THR A 57 15.50 1.19 23.04
N VAL A 58 15.36 1.08 24.37
CA VAL A 58 16.28 0.35 25.26
C VAL A 58 15.81 -1.09 25.49
N LEU A 59 14.50 -1.34 25.42
CA LEU A 59 13.91 -2.66 25.59
C LEU A 59 14.54 -3.70 24.65
N ASP A 60 14.78 -4.89 25.19
CA ASP A 60 15.13 -6.05 24.37
C ASP A 60 14.07 -6.35 23.29
N THR A 61 14.53 -6.86 22.16
CA THR A 61 13.69 -7.07 20.96
C THR A 61 12.58 -8.09 21.23
N ASP A 62 12.88 -9.19 21.93
CA ASP A 62 11.90 -10.25 22.22
C ASP A 62 10.88 -9.80 23.27
N LEU A 63 11.34 -9.08 24.29
CA LEU A 63 10.46 -8.51 25.32
C LEU A 63 9.51 -7.47 24.72
N ARG A 64 10.03 -6.56 23.88
CA ARG A 64 9.23 -5.56 23.16
C ARG A 64 8.15 -6.21 22.30
N MET A 65 8.51 -7.26 21.56
CA MET A 65 7.56 -8.02 20.74
C MET A 65 6.49 -8.72 21.60
N THR A 66 6.88 -9.26 22.75
CA THR A 66 5.96 -9.93 23.68
C THR A 66 4.95 -8.95 24.27
N PHE A 67 5.38 -7.76 24.70
CA PHE A 67 4.48 -6.72 25.19
C PHE A 67 3.52 -6.23 24.09
N CYS A 68 4.00 -6.08 22.85
CA CYS A 68 3.13 -5.73 21.72
C CYS A 68 2.07 -6.82 21.49
N LYS A 69 2.46 -8.11 21.49
CA LYS A 69 1.50 -9.23 21.37
C LYS A 69 0.49 -9.27 22.52
N ALA A 70 0.93 -9.00 23.75
CA ALA A 70 0.06 -8.92 24.92
C ALA A 70 -0.99 -7.81 24.77
N LEU A 71 -0.59 -6.61 24.34
CA LEU A 71 -1.51 -5.51 24.06
C LEU A 71 -2.48 -5.82 22.91
N ILE A 72 -2.01 -6.47 21.84
CA ILE A 72 -2.86 -6.96 20.74
C ILE A 72 -3.92 -7.94 21.25
N LEU A 73 -3.54 -8.87 22.13
CA LEU A 73 -4.47 -9.84 22.70
C LEU A 73 -5.53 -9.17 23.58
N LEU A 74 -5.11 -8.22 24.42
CA LEU A 74 -6.04 -7.41 25.24
C LEU A 74 -7.00 -6.59 24.37
N ARG A 75 -6.52 -6.07 23.24
CA ARG A 75 -7.31 -5.35 22.25
C ARG A 75 -8.36 -6.25 21.59
N ASN A 76 -7.99 -7.45 21.17
CA ASN A 76 -8.92 -8.42 20.59
C ASN A 76 -10.04 -8.81 21.56
N LYS A 77 -9.79 -8.71 22.87
CA LYS A 77 -10.78 -8.90 23.94
C LYS A 77 -11.56 -7.63 24.31
N ASN A 78 -11.37 -6.53 23.59
CA ASN A 78 -11.99 -5.22 23.80
C ASN A 78 -11.71 -4.58 25.18
N LEU A 79 -10.60 -4.95 25.84
CA LEU A 79 -10.20 -4.35 27.13
C LEU A 79 -9.44 -3.02 26.97
N ILE A 80 -9.08 -2.65 25.73
CA ILE A 80 -8.30 -1.46 25.42
C ILE A 80 -8.99 -0.62 24.33
N ASN A 81 -9.03 0.69 24.56
CA ASN A 81 -9.46 1.67 23.56
C ASN A 81 -8.53 1.62 22.31
N PRO A 82 -9.07 1.47 21.09
CA PRO A 82 -8.29 1.39 19.86
C PRO A 82 -7.39 2.60 19.63
N THR A 83 -7.89 3.80 19.89
CA THR A 83 -7.19 5.05 19.51
C THR A 83 -5.84 5.15 20.21
N SER A 84 -5.83 5.03 21.53
CA SER A 84 -4.59 5.12 22.33
C SER A 84 -3.61 3.98 22.04
N LEU A 85 -4.11 2.80 21.64
CA LEU A 85 -3.24 1.68 21.30
C LEU A 85 -2.57 1.89 19.93
N LEU A 86 -3.34 2.33 18.95
CA LEU A 86 -2.83 2.59 17.61
C LEU A 86 -1.80 3.72 17.64
N GLU A 87 -2.04 4.80 18.39
CA GLU A 87 -1.06 5.89 18.60
C GLU A 87 0.29 5.36 19.10
N LEU A 88 0.29 4.47 20.11
CA LEU A 88 1.50 3.82 20.61
C LEU A 88 2.16 2.97 19.51
N PHE A 89 1.39 2.15 18.79
CA PHE A 89 1.96 1.30 17.72
C PHE A 89 2.61 2.09 16.60
N PHE A 90 2.06 3.25 16.24
CA PHE A 90 2.69 4.13 15.27
C PHE A 90 4.00 4.75 15.80
N GLN A 91 4.06 5.10 17.09
CA GLN A 91 5.32 5.54 17.70
C GLN A 91 6.37 4.42 17.67
N LEU A 92 5.97 3.17 17.93
CA LEU A 92 6.84 1.99 17.87
C LEU A 92 7.34 1.66 16.46
N LEU A 93 6.72 2.19 15.39
CA LEU A 93 7.27 2.05 14.02
C LEU A 93 8.62 2.76 13.85
N ARG A 94 8.99 3.66 14.76
CA ARG A 94 10.31 4.31 14.78
C ARG A 94 11.43 3.34 15.17
N CYS A 95 11.11 2.23 15.85
CA CYS A 95 12.12 1.28 16.30
C CYS A 95 12.76 0.53 15.12
N HIS A 96 14.05 0.22 15.25
CA HIS A 96 14.86 -0.46 14.24
C HIS A 96 14.66 -1.99 14.23
N ASP A 97 13.42 -2.47 14.28
CA ASP A 97 13.08 -3.90 14.20
C ASP A 97 12.17 -4.17 12.99
N LYS A 98 12.64 -5.01 12.08
CA LYS A 98 11.88 -5.38 10.86
C LYS A 98 10.70 -6.30 11.18
N LEU A 99 10.85 -7.24 12.12
CA LEU A 99 9.80 -8.20 12.46
C LEU A 99 8.67 -7.51 13.21
N LEU A 100 9.02 -6.71 14.23
CA LEU A 100 8.03 -5.92 14.96
C LEU A 100 7.23 -5.02 14.01
N ARG A 101 7.91 -4.27 13.13
CA ARG A 101 7.22 -3.38 12.17
C ARG A 101 6.26 -4.13 11.26
N LYS A 102 6.63 -5.33 10.78
CA LYS A 102 5.73 -6.17 9.96
C LYS A 102 4.52 -6.62 10.77
N THR A 103 4.71 -7.05 12.02
CA THR A 103 3.61 -7.46 12.89
C THR A 103 2.67 -6.30 13.24
N LEU A 104 3.23 -5.14 13.60
CA LEU A 104 2.45 -3.93 13.89
C LEU A 104 1.66 -3.48 12.67
N TYR A 105 2.29 -3.46 11.49
CA TYR A 105 1.63 -3.14 10.22
C TYR A 105 0.39 -4.02 9.98
N THR A 106 0.57 -5.35 10.00
CA THR A 106 -0.53 -6.29 9.79
C THR A 106 -1.63 -6.12 10.83
N HIS A 107 -1.28 -5.90 12.10
CA HIS A 107 -2.25 -5.69 13.15
C HIS A 107 -3.03 -4.39 12.97
N ILE A 108 -2.35 -3.27 12.71
CA ILE A 108 -2.97 -1.95 12.50
C ILE A 108 -4.03 -2.03 11.40
N VAL A 109 -3.66 -2.59 10.24
CA VAL A 109 -4.58 -2.71 9.10
C VAL A 109 -5.76 -3.63 9.44
N THR A 110 -5.52 -4.71 10.19
CA THR A 110 -6.57 -5.66 10.57
C THR A 110 -7.52 -5.08 11.62
N ASP A 111 -7.01 -4.39 12.64
CA ASP A 111 -7.84 -3.75 13.68
C ASP A 111 -8.69 -2.63 13.08
N ILE A 112 -8.14 -1.77 12.22
CA ILE A 112 -8.91 -0.72 11.53
C ILE A 112 -9.99 -1.34 10.64
N LYS A 113 -9.70 -2.45 9.95
CA LYS A 113 -10.70 -3.20 9.18
C LYS A 113 -11.81 -3.73 10.08
N ASN A 114 -11.47 -4.33 11.23
CA ASN A 114 -12.44 -4.90 12.17
C ASN A 114 -13.32 -3.82 12.82
N ILE A 115 -12.74 -2.67 13.18
CA ILE A 115 -13.48 -1.51 13.72
C ILE A 115 -14.54 -1.02 12.71
N ASN A 116 -14.21 -1.04 11.42
CA ASN A 116 -15.08 -0.59 10.34
C ASN A 116 -15.93 -1.72 9.71
N ALA A 117 -15.89 -2.94 10.24
CA ALA A 117 -16.53 -4.11 9.61
C ALA A 117 -18.08 -4.06 9.66
N LYS A 118 -18.65 -3.48 10.73
CA LYS A 118 -20.10 -3.32 10.89
C LYS A 118 -20.60 -2.01 10.29
N HIS A 119 -19.95 -0.90 10.66
CA HIS A 119 -20.26 0.45 10.20
C HIS A 119 -18.97 1.29 10.18
N LYS A 120 -18.89 2.27 9.28
CA LYS A 120 -17.75 3.20 9.20
C LYS A 120 -17.70 4.10 10.44
N ASN A 121 -16.72 3.90 11.32
CA ASN A 121 -16.59 4.73 12.51
C ASN A 121 -15.82 6.01 12.21
N ASN A 122 -16.52 7.01 11.66
CA ASN A 122 -15.92 8.26 11.18
C ASN A 122 -15.17 9.04 12.27
N LYS A 123 -15.59 8.95 13.53
CA LYS A 123 -14.88 9.61 14.65
C LYS A 123 -13.47 9.04 14.82
N ILE A 124 -13.37 7.72 14.96
CA ILE A 124 -12.07 7.03 15.11
C ILE A 124 -11.23 7.22 13.85
N ASN A 125 -11.83 7.07 12.67
CA ASN A 125 -11.13 7.25 11.40
C ASN A 125 -10.55 8.68 11.28
N THR A 126 -11.30 9.71 11.65
CA THR A 126 -10.83 11.10 11.61
C THR A 126 -9.64 11.32 12.54
N THR A 127 -9.70 10.79 13.78
CA THR A 127 -8.60 10.88 14.74
C THR A 127 -7.34 10.17 14.21
N LEU A 128 -7.49 8.94 13.69
CA LEU A 128 -6.38 8.17 13.14
C LEU A 128 -5.79 8.82 11.88
N GLN A 129 -6.63 9.36 10.99
CA GLN A 129 -6.18 10.10 9.81
C GLN A 129 -5.36 11.34 10.22
N ASN A 130 -5.85 12.16 11.16
CA ASN A 130 -5.11 13.33 11.65
C ASN A 130 -3.75 12.93 12.27
N PHE A 131 -3.72 11.81 12.98
CA PHE A 131 -2.48 11.25 13.51
C PHE A 131 -1.53 10.80 12.39
N MET A 132 -2.02 10.08 11.37
CA MET A 132 -1.22 9.68 10.20
C MET A 132 -0.60 10.88 9.49
N TYR A 133 -1.34 11.98 9.39
CA TYR A 133 -0.87 13.18 8.71
C TYR A 133 0.30 13.84 9.45
N THR A 134 0.26 13.75 10.78
CA THR A 134 1.38 14.18 11.63
C THR A 134 2.58 13.25 11.44
N MET A 135 2.35 11.93 11.36
CA MET A 135 3.41 10.93 11.16
C MET A 135 4.06 10.98 9.78
N LEU A 136 3.35 11.36 8.72
CA LEU A 136 3.94 11.55 7.39
C LEU A 136 4.93 12.70 7.32
N ARG A 137 4.79 13.68 8.22
CA ARG A 137 5.71 14.82 8.37
C ARG A 137 6.84 14.54 9.36
N ASP A 138 6.88 13.34 9.93
CA ASP A 138 7.90 12.95 10.91
C ASP A 138 9.29 12.84 10.25
N SER A 139 10.33 13.10 11.03
CA SER A 139 11.73 13.07 10.58
C SER A 139 12.20 11.66 10.20
N ASN A 140 11.56 10.61 10.73
CA ASN A 140 11.95 9.22 10.47
C ASN A 140 11.39 8.72 9.12
N PRO A 141 12.23 8.47 8.10
CA PRO A 141 11.79 8.10 6.77
C PRO A 141 11.09 6.73 6.74
N THR A 142 11.43 5.82 7.66
CA THR A 142 10.84 4.48 7.66
C THR A 142 9.44 4.49 8.26
N ALA A 143 9.25 5.24 9.35
CA ALA A 143 7.93 5.42 9.95
C ALA A 143 6.98 6.14 8.98
N ALA A 144 7.46 7.18 8.29
CA ALA A 144 6.68 7.87 7.25
C ALA A 144 6.29 6.92 6.10
N LYS A 145 7.23 6.09 5.60
CA LYS A 145 6.94 5.12 4.54
C LYS A 145 5.91 4.09 4.95
N ILE A 146 6.04 3.49 6.14
CA ILE A 146 5.08 2.47 6.62
C ILE A 146 3.71 3.11 6.86
N SER A 147 3.67 4.33 7.39
CA SER A 147 2.41 5.07 7.58
C SER A 147 1.71 5.33 6.25
N LEU A 148 2.47 5.70 5.20
CA LEU A 148 1.96 5.83 3.85
C LEU A 148 1.42 4.50 3.30
N ASP A 149 2.15 3.40 3.47
CA ASP A 149 1.70 2.08 3.04
C ASP A 149 0.38 1.67 3.71
N VAL A 150 0.22 1.94 5.02
CA VAL A 150 -1.02 1.68 5.76
C VAL A 150 -2.17 2.49 5.15
N MET A 151 -1.95 3.78 4.84
CA MET A 151 -2.97 4.61 4.18
C MET A 151 -3.36 4.05 2.80
N ILE A 152 -2.38 3.64 2.00
CA ILE A 152 -2.59 3.04 0.68
C ILE A 152 -3.39 1.74 0.81
N GLU A 153 -3.03 0.86 1.75
CA GLU A 153 -3.74 -0.40 1.94
C GLU A 153 -5.18 -0.21 2.42
N LEU A 154 -5.42 0.75 3.31
CA LEU A 154 -6.77 1.09 3.79
C LEU A 154 -7.64 1.73 2.69
N TYR A 155 -7.03 2.49 1.78
CA TYR A 155 -7.70 3.01 0.58
C TYR A 155 -8.11 1.86 -0.35
N ARG A 156 -7.19 0.93 -0.65
CA ARG A 156 -7.47 -0.27 -1.49
C ARG A 156 -8.58 -1.15 -0.91
N ARG A 157 -8.66 -1.24 0.41
CA ARG A 157 -9.71 -1.99 1.11
C ARG A 157 -11.05 -1.22 1.15
N ASN A 158 -11.16 -0.05 0.52
CA ASN A 158 -12.34 0.83 0.49
C ASN A 158 -12.81 1.30 1.89
N ILE A 159 -11.90 1.32 2.87
CA ILE A 159 -12.20 1.77 4.23
C ILE A 159 -12.07 3.30 4.30
N TRP A 160 -10.92 3.82 3.86
CA TRP A 160 -10.61 5.26 3.82
C TRP A 160 -10.63 5.81 2.40
N ASN A 161 -11.78 5.73 1.74
CA ASN A 161 -11.99 6.21 0.36
C ASN A 161 -12.41 7.70 0.30
N ASP A 162 -11.79 8.53 1.15
CA ASP A 162 -12.16 9.94 1.31
C ASP A 162 -11.21 10.85 0.51
N ALA A 163 -11.73 11.99 0.02
CA ALA A 163 -10.92 13.01 -0.65
C ALA A 163 -9.77 13.50 0.24
N LYS A 164 -10.01 13.66 1.55
CA LYS A 164 -8.97 14.07 2.51
C LYS A 164 -7.75 13.13 2.51
N THR A 165 -7.98 11.82 2.47
CA THR A 165 -6.92 10.80 2.46
C THR A 165 -6.08 10.90 1.19
N VAL A 166 -6.73 11.03 0.02
CA VAL A 166 -6.06 11.19 -1.27
C VAL A 166 -5.20 12.45 -1.29
N ASN A 167 -5.72 13.58 -0.81
CA ASN A 167 -5.00 14.84 -0.77
C ASN A 167 -3.86 14.86 0.24
N VAL A 168 -3.83 13.94 1.21
CA VAL A 168 -2.61 13.75 2.01
C VAL A 168 -1.59 12.89 1.27
N ILE A 169 -2.04 11.89 0.52
CA ILE A 169 -1.11 11.11 -0.32
C ILE A 169 -0.49 12.00 -1.41
N THR A 170 -1.20 12.98 -1.96
CA THR A 170 -0.60 13.97 -2.89
C THR A 170 0.52 14.78 -2.21
N THR A 171 0.39 15.14 -0.92
CA THR A 171 1.50 15.80 -0.20
C THR A 171 2.74 14.91 -0.05
N ALA A 172 2.55 13.58 0.02
CA ALA A 172 3.65 12.64 0.10
C ALA A 172 4.44 12.54 -1.23
N CYS A 173 3.84 12.91 -2.37
CA CYS A 173 4.54 13.05 -3.65
C CYS A 173 5.60 14.16 -3.65
N PHE A 174 5.54 15.11 -2.71
CA PHE A 174 6.55 16.18 -2.58
C PHE A 174 7.60 15.86 -1.51
N SER A 175 7.63 14.63 -0.99
CA SER A 175 8.61 14.24 0.02
C SER A 175 10.01 14.15 -0.57
N LYS A 176 11.01 14.62 0.19
CA LYS A 176 12.44 14.48 -0.13
C LYS A 176 12.92 13.03 -0.06
N VAL A 177 12.16 12.15 0.61
CA VAL A 177 12.53 10.74 0.77
C VAL A 177 12.06 9.96 -0.45
N THR A 178 12.98 9.50 -1.29
CA THR A 178 12.69 8.81 -2.56
C THR A 178 11.77 7.59 -2.38
N LYS A 179 11.89 6.83 -1.28
CA LYS A 179 11.01 5.67 -1.01
C LYS A 179 9.55 6.06 -0.78
N VAL A 180 9.31 7.18 -0.08
CA VAL A 180 7.96 7.71 0.18
C VAL A 180 7.38 8.27 -1.12
N LEU A 181 8.20 9.01 -1.87
CA LEU A 181 7.86 9.51 -3.19
C LEU A 181 7.43 8.38 -4.13
N VAL A 182 8.27 7.35 -4.31
CA VAL A 182 7.97 6.23 -5.21
C VAL A 182 6.69 5.49 -4.78
N ALA A 183 6.49 5.26 -3.48
CA ALA A 183 5.25 4.65 -2.98
C ALA A 183 4.01 5.49 -3.32
N SER A 184 4.09 6.81 -3.16
CA SER A 184 2.99 7.72 -3.52
C SER A 184 2.71 7.78 -5.03
N LEU A 185 3.75 7.76 -5.87
CA LEU A 185 3.60 7.73 -7.32
C LEU A 185 2.98 6.40 -7.78
N LYS A 186 3.46 5.28 -7.23
CA LYS A 186 2.89 3.94 -7.53
C LYS A 186 1.43 3.83 -7.13
N PHE A 187 1.02 4.46 -6.04
CA PHE A 187 -0.38 4.54 -5.63
C PHE A 187 -1.27 5.15 -6.72
N PHE A 188 -0.91 6.31 -7.27
CA PHE A 188 -1.71 6.97 -8.32
C PHE A 188 -1.65 6.27 -9.66
N LEU A 189 -0.53 5.62 -9.99
CA LEU A 189 -0.38 4.85 -11.23
C LEU A 189 -1.07 3.48 -11.18
N GLY A 190 -1.41 2.98 -9.98
CA GLY A 190 -2.02 1.66 -9.78
C GLY A 190 -1.05 0.49 -10.01
N ARG A 191 0.28 0.73 -10.04
CA ARG A 191 1.31 -0.25 -10.43
C ARG A 191 1.78 -1.20 -9.30
N ASP A 192 0.96 -1.41 -8.28
CA ASP A 192 1.32 -2.30 -7.16
C ASP A 192 0.66 -3.69 -7.25
N GLU A 193 -0.03 -4.03 -8.34
CA GLU A 193 -0.74 -5.32 -8.44
C GLU A 193 0.12 -6.53 -8.86
N ASP A 194 1.36 -6.34 -9.33
CA ASP A 194 2.18 -7.48 -9.82
C ASP A 194 3.20 -8.06 -8.82
N GLU A 195 3.28 -7.54 -7.58
CA GLU A 195 4.12 -8.12 -6.51
C GLU A 195 3.29 -8.81 -5.40
N ASN A 196 2.21 -9.50 -5.78
CA ASN A 196 1.66 -10.55 -4.92
C ASN A 196 2.35 -11.88 -5.26
N PRO A 197 3.31 -12.39 -4.46
CA PRO A 197 3.92 -13.70 -4.69
C PRO A 197 2.97 -14.89 -4.40
N ASP A 198 1.71 -14.65 -4.02
CA ASP A 198 0.72 -15.70 -3.73
C ASP A 198 0.00 -16.23 -5.00
N SER A 199 0.51 -15.93 -6.20
CA SER A 199 0.02 -16.54 -7.45
C SER A 199 0.65 -17.91 -7.75
N ASP A 200 1.03 -18.67 -6.71
CA ASP A 200 1.48 -20.06 -6.83
C ASP A 200 0.32 -21.07 -7.00
N SER A 201 -0.91 -20.58 -7.18
CA SER A 201 -2.09 -21.43 -7.43
C SER A 201 -2.28 -21.82 -8.90
N GLU A 202 -1.42 -21.37 -9.83
CA GLU A 202 -1.52 -21.69 -11.26
C GLU A 202 -0.85 -23.04 -11.61
N SER A 203 0.17 -23.47 -10.85
CA SER A 203 0.97 -24.67 -11.15
C SER A 203 0.30 -25.99 -10.72
N GLU A 204 -0.53 -25.99 -9.68
CA GLU A 204 -1.26 -27.18 -9.23
C GLU A 204 -2.41 -27.59 -10.17
N VAL A 205 -2.97 -26.64 -10.93
CA VAL A 205 -4.18 -26.87 -11.74
C VAL A 205 -3.89 -27.73 -12.99
N GLY A 206 -2.69 -27.61 -13.57
CA GLY A 206 -2.27 -28.43 -14.71
C GLY A 206 -2.14 -29.91 -14.37
N PHE A 207 -1.73 -30.22 -13.13
CA PHE A 207 -1.59 -31.59 -12.64
C PHE A 207 -2.95 -32.29 -12.44
N VAL A 208 -3.94 -31.55 -11.91
CA VAL A 208 -5.30 -32.08 -11.68
C VAL A 208 -6.01 -32.38 -13.00
N VAL A 209 -5.84 -31.53 -14.03
CA VAL A 209 -6.45 -31.76 -15.35
C VAL A 209 -5.86 -33.01 -16.04
N LYS A 210 -4.54 -33.18 -15.96
CA LYS A 210 -3.84 -34.33 -16.56
C LYS A 210 -4.17 -35.65 -15.84
N SER A 211 -4.29 -35.60 -14.51
CA SER A 211 -4.75 -36.73 -13.67
C SER A 211 -6.20 -37.12 -13.94
N PHE A 212 -7.08 -36.14 -14.20
CA PHE A 212 -8.50 -36.37 -14.46
C PHE A 212 -8.75 -37.05 -15.81
N VAL A 213 -8.06 -36.61 -16.89
CA VAL A 213 -8.18 -37.22 -18.23
C VAL A 213 -7.72 -38.69 -18.21
N LEU A 214 -6.62 -38.99 -17.49
CA LEU A 214 -6.14 -40.37 -17.31
C LEU A 214 -7.13 -41.24 -16.51
N SER A 215 -7.78 -40.67 -15.50
CA SER A 215 -8.70 -41.38 -14.61
C SER A 215 -10.08 -41.63 -15.25
N THR A 216 -10.49 -40.81 -16.22
CA THR A 216 -11.75 -41.02 -16.96
C THR A 216 -11.67 -42.11 -18.04
N CYS A 217 -10.47 -42.43 -18.55
CA CYS A 217 -10.30 -43.48 -19.55
C CYS A 217 -10.25 -44.91 -18.97
N SER A 218 -10.17 -45.06 -17.65
CA SER A 218 -9.85 -46.34 -16.99
C SER A 218 -10.90 -46.89 -16.01
N PHE A 219 -12.09 -46.30 -15.89
CA PHE A 219 -13.12 -46.78 -14.95
C PHE A 219 -14.43 -47.25 -15.61
N ARG A 220 -14.76 -48.53 -15.38
CA ARG A 220 -16.00 -49.22 -15.80
C ARG A 220 -17.26 -48.64 -15.13
N ARG A 221 -18.38 -48.79 -15.87
CA ARG A 221 -19.76 -48.42 -15.55
C ARG A 221 -20.21 -48.76 -14.11
N LYS A 222 -20.25 -47.76 -13.22
CA LYS A 222 -21.19 -47.61 -12.08
C LYS A 222 -20.77 -46.37 -11.28
N GLU A 223 -21.31 -45.18 -11.61
CA GLU A 223 -21.41 -43.97 -10.76
C GLU A 223 -21.79 -42.71 -11.56
N GLU A 224 -22.94 -42.70 -12.22
CA GLU A 224 -23.41 -41.52 -12.98
C GLU A 224 -23.66 -40.30 -12.07
N ARG A 225 -24.21 -40.52 -10.86
CA ARG A 225 -24.49 -39.44 -9.89
C ARG A 225 -23.24 -38.75 -9.31
N LYS A 226 -22.10 -39.46 -9.16
CA LYS A 226 -20.84 -38.82 -8.72
C LYS A 226 -20.16 -38.08 -9.86
N LYS A 227 -20.30 -38.55 -11.11
CA LYS A 227 -19.84 -37.82 -12.31
C LYS A 227 -20.56 -36.48 -12.47
N GLU A 228 -21.86 -36.46 -12.25
CA GLU A 228 -22.68 -35.25 -12.41
C GLU A 228 -22.38 -34.18 -11.34
N ARG A 229 -22.19 -34.57 -10.08
CA ARG A 229 -21.77 -33.65 -9.00
C ARG A 229 -20.39 -33.03 -9.27
N LYS A 230 -19.43 -33.82 -9.76
CA LYS A 230 -18.07 -33.33 -10.08
C LYS A 230 -18.06 -32.43 -11.33
N LYS A 231 -18.87 -32.74 -12.34
CA LYS A 231 -19.07 -31.88 -13.52
C LYS A 231 -19.72 -30.55 -13.14
N ASN A 232 -20.75 -30.56 -12.31
CA ASN A 232 -21.43 -29.33 -11.85
C ASN A 232 -20.52 -28.46 -10.99
N PHE A 233 -19.69 -29.07 -10.13
CA PHE A 233 -18.66 -28.36 -9.39
C PHE A 233 -17.65 -27.69 -10.35
N PHE A 234 -17.15 -28.42 -11.34
CA PHE A 234 -16.20 -27.87 -12.32
C PHE A 234 -16.81 -26.78 -13.21
N LEU A 235 -18.07 -26.93 -13.62
CA LEU A 235 -18.79 -25.91 -14.39
C LEU A 235 -19.03 -24.65 -13.55
N SER A 236 -19.42 -24.79 -12.28
CA SER A 236 -19.55 -23.66 -11.35
C SER A 236 -18.22 -22.94 -11.11
N PHE A 237 -17.12 -23.70 -11.06
CA PHE A 237 -15.76 -23.17 -10.91
C PHE A 237 -15.29 -22.43 -12.17
N LEU A 238 -15.55 -22.96 -13.37
CA LEU A 238 -15.29 -22.28 -14.64
C LEU A 238 -16.11 -21.00 -14.80
N ILE A 239 -17.39 -21.02 -14.40
CA ILE A 239 -18.25 -19.84 -14.39
C ILE A 239 -17.72 -18.80 -13.39
N GLN A 240 -17.23 -19.21 -12.21
CA GLN A 240 -16.55 -18.30 -11.28
C GLN A 240 -15.27 -17.71 -11.88
N LYS A 241 -14.45 -18.51 -12.57
CA LYS A 241 -13.26 -18.02 -13.28
C LYS A 241 -13.63 -17.03 -14.40
N GLN A 242 -14.65 -17.31 -15.19
CA GLN A 242 -15.13 -16.39 -16.22
C GLN A 242 -15.74 -15.11 -15.63
N LYS A 243 -16.47 -15.20 -14.50
CA LYS A 243 -16.95 -14.00 -13.77
C LYS A 243 -15.79 -13.19 -13.18
N LYS A 244 -14.70 -13.82 -12.73
CA LYS A 244 -13.48 -13.12 -12.30
C LYS A 244 -12.76 -12.45 -13.47
N LYS A 245 -12.70 -13.08 -14.63
CA LYS A 245 -12.13 -12.50 -15.87
C LYS A 245 -13.01 -11.43 -16.53
N ARG A 246 -14.34 -11.45 -16.28
CA ARG A 246 -15.32 -10.47 -16.77
C ARG A 246 -15.59 -9.32 -15.80
N LYS A 247 -14.99 -9.29 -14.61
CA LYS A 247 -15.00 -8.06 -13.83
C LYS A 247 -14.25 -7.03 -14.68
N PRO A 248 -14.88 -5.90 -15.06
CA PRO A 248 -14.13 -4.84 -15.70
C PRO A 248 -12.95 -4.52 -14.79
N GLU A 249 -11.75 -4.38 -15.36
CA GLU A 249 -10.62 -3.83 -14.63
C GLU A 249 -11.11 -2.53 -14.02
N VAL A 250 -11.23 -2.50 -12.70
CA VAL A 250 -11.59 -1.29 -11.98
C VAL A 250 -10.35 -0.45 -12.06
N PHE A 251 -10.20 0.29 -13.15
CA PHE A 251 -9.18 1.30 -13.23
C PHE A 251 -9.38 2.20 -12.02
N ASN A 252 -8.34 2.31 -11.20
CA ASN A 252 -8.30 3.13 -9.99
C ASN A 252 -8.32 4.65 -10.32
N PHE A 253 -9.08 5.07 -11.34
CA PHE A 253 -9.37 6.46 -11.67
C PHE A 253 -10.01 7.22 -10.49
N SER A 254 -10.64 6.50 -9.56
CA SER A 254 -11.27 7.10 -8.38
C SER A 254 -10.30 7.95 -7.55
N ALA A 255 -9.01 7.62 -7.46
CA ALA A 255 -8.08 8.42 -6.68
C ALA A 255 -7.75 9.76 -7.35
N ILE A 256 -7.56 9.76 -8.67
CA ILE A 256 -7.20 10.98 -9.42
C ILE A 256 -8.36 11.99 -9.43
N HIS A 257 -9.61 11.52 -9.47
CA HIS A 257 -10.79 12.38 -9.38
C HIS A 257 -11.03 12.99 -7.99
N LEU A 258 -10.46 12.41 -6.94
CA LEU A 258 -10.64 12.88 -5.55
C LEU A 258 -9.63 13.99 -5.14
N ILE A 259 -8.78 14.42 -6.06
CA ILE A 259 -7.82 15.51 -5.84
C ILE A 259 -8.55 16.84 -5.85
N HIS A 260 -8.30 17.70 -4.84
CA HIS A 260 -9.02 18.98 -4.70
C HIS A 260 -8.58 20.03 -5.72
N ASP A 261 -7.26 20.12 -5.98
CA ASP A 261 -6.69 21.07 -6.94
C ASP A 261 -5.71 20.32 -7.87
N PRO A 262 -6.21 19.75 -8.98
CA PRO A 262 -5.37 18.99 -9.91
C PRO A 262 -4.40 19.86 -10.71
N GLN A 263 -4.73 21.15 -10.94
CA GLN A 263 -3.89 22.08 -11.71
C GLN A 263 -2.62 22.44 -10.94
N ASP A 264 -2.76 22.98 -9.72
CA ASP A 264 -1.61 23.33 -8.87
C ASP A 264 -0.75 22.11 -8.53
N PHE A 265 -1.40 20.94 -8.36
CA PHE A 265 -0.69 19.68 -8.16
C PHE A 265 0.20 19.32 -9.36
N ALA A 266 -0.34 19.39 -10.59
CA ALA A 266 0.42 19.07 -11.80
C ALA A 266 1.58 20.05 -12.04
N GLU A 267 1.37 21.35 -11.81
CA GLU A 267 2.42 22.37 -11.93
C GLU A 267 3.57 22.16 -10.94
N LYS A 268 3.25 21.87 -9.67
CA LYS A 268 4.26 21.55 -8.66
C LYS A 268 5.03 20.27 -9.00
N LEU A 269 4.35 19.24 -9.48
CA LEU A 269 4.98 17.99 -9.92
C LEU A 269 5.94 18.23 -11.10
N LEU A 270 5.54 19.05 -12.07
CA LEU A 270 6.39 19.40 -13.21
C LEU A 270 7.66 20.15 -12.75
N LYS A 271 7.50 21.14 -11.86
CA LYS A 271 8.65 21.87 -11.30
C LYS A 271 9.60 20.96 -10.53
N GLN A 272 9.07 19.97 -9.82
CA GLN A 272 9.89 18.95 -9.16
C GLN A 272 10.60 18.05 -10.17
N LEU A 273 9.92 17.64 -11.24
CA LEU A 273 10.46 16.81 -12.32
C LEU A 273 11.63 17.50 -13.04
N GLU A 274 11.51 18.79 -13.34
CA GLU A 274 12.59 19.59 -13.97
C GLU A 274 13.85 19.62 -13.11
N ASN A 275 13.69 19.76 -11.79
CA ASN A 275 14.80 19.79 -10.83
C ASN A 275 15.24 18.40 -10.34
N CYS A 276 14.59 17.34 -10.82
CA CYS A 276 14.76 15.99 -10.31
C CYS A 276 16.12 15.40 -10.73
N LYS A 277 16.96 15.07 -9.73
CA LYS A 277 18.24 14.37 -9.92
C LYS A 277 18.14 12.85 -9.78
N GLU A 278 16.93 12.32 -9.62
CA GLU A 278 16.69 10.89 -9.42
C GLU A 278 16.88 10.07 -10.70
N ARG A 279 16.85 8.74 -10.54
CA ARG A 279 16.90 7.76 -11.64
C ARG A 279 15.81 8.02 -12.68
N PHE A 280 16.10 7.66 -13.93
CA PHE A 280 15.19 7.86 -15.06
C PHE A 280 13.82 7.17 -14.87
N GLU A 281 13.77 6.01 -14.21
CA GLU A 281 12.52 5.31 -13.86
C GLU A 281 11.56 6.17 -13.04
N VAL A 282 12.08 6.92 -12.05
CA VAL A 282 11.27 7.82 -11.22
C VAL A 282 10.77 9.00 -12.06
N LYS A 283 11.61 9.52 -12.97
CA LYS A 283 11.19 10.57 -13.93
C LYS A 283 10.07 10.09 -14.83
N MET A 284 10.10 8.83 -15.28
CA MET A 284 8.99 8.25 -16.05
C MET A 284 7.71 8.12 -15.24
N MET A 285 7.79 7.74 -13.96
CA MET A 285 6.61 7.72 -13.09
C MET A 285 5.97 9.10 -12.93
N PHE A 286 6.78 10.16 -12.82
CA PHE A 286 6.28 11.54 -12.81
C PHE A 286 5.61 11.90 -14.15
N MET A 287 6.26 11.61 -15.28
CA MET A 287 5.70 11.93 -16.60
C MET A 287 4.36 11.22 -16.84
N ASP A 288 4.24 9.95 -16.45
CA ASP A 288 3.00 9.16 -16.53
C ASP A 288 1.88 9.74 -15.64
N LEU A 289 2.21 10.16 -14.41
CA LEU A 289 1.23 10.77 -13.52
C LEU A 289 0.75 12.13 -14.05
N ILE A 290 1.68 12.97 -14.52
CA ILE A 290 1.36 14.28 -15.09
C ILE A 290 0.52 14.11 -16.36
N SER A 291 0.86 13.19 -17.26
CA SER A 291 0.07 12.95 -18.48
C SER A 291 -1.35 12.49 -18.16
N ARG A 292 -1.52 11.62 -17.16
CA ARG A 292 -2.85 11.22 -16.66
C ARG A 292 -3.65 12.38 -16.10
N LEU A 293 -3.02 13.24 -15.29
CA LEU A 293 -3.69 14.40 -14.70
C LEU A 293 -4.16 15.37 -15.79
N VAL A 294 -3.29 15.68 -16.75
CA VAL A 294 -3.61 16.58 -17.87
C VAL A 294 -4.74 16.02 -18.73
N GLY A 295 -4.69 14.73 -19.08
CA GLY A 295 -5.72 14.10 -19.91
C GLY A 295 -7.08 13.95 -19.21
N ILE A 296 -7.11 13.69 -17.91
CA ILE A 296 -8.36 13.45 -17.17
C ILE A 296 -9.06 14.75 -16.79
N HIS A 297 -8.30 15.74 -16.32
CA HIS A 297 -8.85 17.01 -15.82
C HIS A 297 -8.73 18.15 -16.83
N GLU A 298 -8.29 17.86 -18.07
CA GLU A 298 -8.13 18.83 -19.16
C GLU A 298 -7.31 20.06 -18.71
N LEU A 299 -6.14 19.80 -18.13
CA LEU A 299 -5.30 20.82 -17.47
C LEU A 299 -4.45 21.60 -18.47
N PHE A 300 -4.26 22.90 -18.19
CA PHE A 300 -3.40 23.77 -18.99
C PHE A 300 -1.95 23.72 -18.48
N LEU A 301 -1.16 22.78 -19.01
CA LEU A 301 0.25 22.60 -18.63
C LEU A 301 1.20 22.66 -19.83
N PHE A 302 1.35 23.83 -20.44
CA PHE A 302 2.09 24.00 -21.70
C PHE A 302 3.59 23.70 -21.59
N ASN A 303 4.20 23.90 -20.42
CA ASN A 303 5.62 23.62 -20.21
C ASN A 303 5.95 22.12 -20.23
N PHE A 304 4.95 21.24 -20.10
CA PHE A 304 5.13 19.79 -20.17
C PHE A 304 5.57 19.33 -21.56
N TYR A 305 5.01 19.90 -22.64
CA TYR A 305 5.29 19.44 -24.00
C TYR A 305 6.74 19.70 -24.43
N PRO A 306 7.33 20.90 -24.25
CA PRO A 306 8.75 21.12 -24.52
C PRO A 306 9.67 20.25 -23.65
N PHE A 307 9.25 19.90 -22.43
CA PHE A 307 10.01 18.98 -21.58
C PHE A 307 10.02 17.56 -22.17
N VAL A 308 8.86 17.04 -22.57
CA VAL A 308 8.74 15.70 -23.18
C VAL A 308 9.49 15.63 -24.52
N GLN A 309 9.44 16.68 -25.35
CA GLN A 309 10.16 16.76 -26.63
C GLN A 309 11.65 16.42 -26.51
N ARG A 310 12.31 16.81 -25.40
CA ARG A 310 13.73 16.51 -25.16
C ARG A 310 14.03 15.01 -25.08
N PHE A 311 13.02 14.20 -24.75
CA PHE A 311 13.14 12.75 -24.62
C PHE A 311 12.59 11.99 -25.83
N LEU A 312 12.03 12.67 -26.84
CA LEU A 312 11.52 12.08 -28.08
C LEU A 312 12.65 11.79 -29.07
N GLN A 313 13.54 10.88 -28.68
CA GLN A 313 14.65 10.40 -29.50
C GLN A 313 14.55 8.87 -29.67
N PRO A 314 14.73 8.30 -30.87
CA PRO A 314 14.60 6.85 -31.11
C PRO A 314 15.50 5.97 -30.23
N HIS A 315 16.68 6.47 -29.88
CA HIS A 315 17.66 5.77 -29.07
C HIS A 315 17.34 5.82 -27.56
N GLN A 316 16.34 6.60 -27.16
CA GLN A 316 15.96 6.74 -25.76
C GLN A 316 15.31 5.45 -25.24
N ARG A 317 15.64 5.11 -23.99
CA ARG A 317 15.02 3.95 -23.33
C ARG A 317 13.52 4.16 -23.14
N GLU A 318 12.74 3.13 -23.45
CA GLU A 318 11.28 3.09 -23.29
C GLU A 318 10.54 4.24 -23.99
N VAL A 319 11.02 4.65 -25.17
CA VAL A 319 10.46 5.78 -25.92
C VAL A 319 8.97 5.63 -26.26
N THR A 320 8.50 4.39 -26.42
CA THR A 320 7.07 4.06 -26.62
C THR A 320 6.20 4.56 -25.48
N LYS A 321 6.66 4.48 -24.23
CA LYS A 321 5.94 5.00 -23.06
C LYS A 321 5.92 6.53 -23.06
N ILE A 322 7.02 7.16 -23.49
CA ILE A 322 7.12 8.62 -23.57
C ILE A 322 6.15 9.17 -24.64
N LEU A 323 6.07 8.51 -25.79
CA LEU A 323 5.08 8.81 -26.83
C LEU A 323 3.65 8.63 -26.31
N LEU A 324 3.39 7.55 -25.55
CA LEU A 324 2.10 7.35 -24.89
C LEU A 324 1.76 8.50 -23.93
N PHE A 325 2.71 8.99 -23.14
CA PHE A 325 2.48 10.12 -22.23
C PHE A 325 2.16 11.41 -22.99
N ALA A 326 2.84 11.66 -24.12
CA ALA A 326 2.54 12.81 -24.98
C ALA A 326 1.12 12.72 -25.58
N ALA A 327 0.74 11.53 -26.08
CA ALA A 327 -0.60 11.28 -26.61
C ALA A 327 -1.67 11.45 -25.52
N GLN A 328 -1.44 10.92 -24.32
CA GLN A 328 -2.38 11.00 -23.21
C GLN A 328 -2.58 12.43 -22.67
N ALA A 329 -1.53 13.25 -22.69
CA ALA A 329 -1.61 14.66 -22.31
C ALA A 329 -2.26 15.54 -23.39
N SER A 330 -2.54 15.01 -24.58
CA SER A 330 -3.16 15.76 -25.67
C SER A 330 -4.67 15.76 -25.52
N HIS A 331 -5.27 16.94 -25.40
CA HIS A 331 -6.71 17.15 -25.24
C HIS A 331 -7.17 18.35 -26.08
N GLN A 332 -8.48 18.51 -26.26
CA GLN A 332 -9.05 19.45 -27.23
C GLN A 332 -8.77 20.93 -26.90
N LEU A 333 -8.49 21.25 -25.63
CA LEU A 333 -8.23 22.62 -25.16
C LEU A 333 -6.76 23.06 -25.33
N VAL A 334 -5.86 22.17 -25.75
CA VAL A 334 -4.45 22.52 -25.99
C VAL A 334 -4.32 23.27 -27.31
N PRO A 335 -3.60 24.41 -27.36
CA PRO A 335 -3.29 25.09 -28.61
C PRO A 335 -2.65 24.14 -29.63
N PRO A 336 -3.18 24.06 -30.87
CA PRO A 336 -2.65 23.18 -31.90
C PRO A 336 -1.17 23.42 -32.23
N GLU A 337 -0.69 24.66 -32.08
CA GLU A 337 0.71 25.05 -32.32
C GLU A 337 1.70 24.25 -31.45
N ILE A 338 1.34 24.01 -30.19
CA ILE A 338 2.17 23.26 -29.24
C ILE A 338 2.22 21.79 -29.64
N ILE A 339 1.07 21.20 -29.96
CA ILE A 339 0.98 19.80 -30.42
C ILE A 339 1.70 19.63 -31.75
N GLN A 340 1.56 20.58 -32.67
CA GLN A 340 2.26 20.58 -33.96
C GLN A 340 3.77 20.55 -33.77
N SER A 341 4.32 21.31 -32.81
CA SER A 341 5.75 21.26 -32.48
C SER A 341 6.18 19.87 -32.01
N VAL A 342 5.37 19.20 -31.17
CA VAL A 342 5.63 17.81 -30.74
C VAL A 342 5.59 16.85 -31.93
N LEU A 343 4.56 16.95 -32.79
CA LEU A 343 4.42 16.11 -33.99
C LEU A 343 5.58 16.30 -34.96
N MET A 344 6.02 17.54 -35.19
CA MET A 344 7.16 17.83 -36.05
C MET A 344 8.45 17.21 -35.50
N THR A 345 8.61 17.20 -34.18
CA THR A 345 9.74 16.53 -33.51
C THR A 345 9.71 15.02 -33.72
N ILE A 346 8.52 14.41 -33.63
CA ILE A 346 8.33 12.97 -33.89
C ILE A 346 8.66 12.66 -35.36
N ALA A 347 8.09 13.41 -36.30
CA ALA A 347 8.35 13.22 -37.72
C ALA A 347 9.85 13.34 -38.06
N ASN A 348 10.52 14.39 -37.58
CA ASN A 348 11.94 14.63 -37.86
C ASN A 348 12.87 13.59 -37.23
N ASN A 349 12.50 13.00 -36.09
CA ASN A 349 13.39 12.08 -35.38
C ASN A 349 13.09 10.60 -35.69
N PHE A 350 11.83 10.23 -35.94
CA PHE A 350 11.42 8.83 -36.14
C PHE A 350 11.17 8.50 -37.61
N VAL A 351 10.56 9.40 -38.37
CA VAL A 351 10.18 9.19 -39.77
C VAL A 351 11.29 9.74 -40.69
N THR A 352 12.48 9.12 -40.61
CA THR A 352 13.61 9.45 -41.49
C THR A 352 14.14 8.20 -42.16
N ASP A 353 14.61 8.31 -43.40
CA ASP A 353 15.14 7.19 -44.20
C ASP A 353 16.30 6.42 -43.54
N LYS A 354 16.91 7.00 -42.50
CA LYS A 354 18.03 6.40 -41.76
C LYS A 354 17.58 5.46 -40.63
N ASN A 355 16.32 5.53 -40.20
CA ASN A 355 15.80 4.75 -39.10
C ASN A 355 15.32 3.36 -39.55
N SER A 356 15.26 2.40 -38.63
CA SER A 356 14.68 1.10 -38.92
C SER A 356 13.16 1.20 -39.09
N GLY A 357 12.57 0.28 -39.88
CA GLY A 357 11.11 0.25 -40.08
C GLY A 357 10.31 0.12 -38.79
N GLU A 358 10.85 -0.52 -37.75
CA GLU A 358 10.23 -0.59 -36.42
C GLU A 358 10.12 0.78 -35.76
N VAL A 359 11.20 1.58 -35.80
CA VAL A 359 11.22 2.95 -35.25
C VAL A 359 10.25 3.85 -36.00
N MET A 360 10.18 3.71 -37.33
CA MET A 360 9.20 4.44 -38.16
C MET A 360 7.75 4.01 -37.91
N THR A 361 7.52 2.79 -37.43
CA THR A 361 6.17 2.30 -37.07
C THR A 361 5.75 2.80 -35.69
N VAL A 362 6.72 3.03 -34.79
CA VAL A 362 6.50 3.50 -33.43
C VAL A 362 6.23 5.01 -33.37
N GLY A 363 6.96 5.80 -34.16
CA GLY A 363 6.73 7.24 -34.30
C GLY A 363 5.57 7.54 -35.24
#